data_AF-A0A7X4C0C5-F1
#
_entry.id   AF-A0A7X4C0C5-F1
#
_cell.length_a   1.000
_cell.length_b   1.000
_cell.length_c   1.000
_cell.angle_alpha   90.00
_cell.angle_beta   90.00
_cell.angle_gamma   90.00
#
_symmetry.space_group_name_H-M   'P 1'
#
loop_
_entity.id
_entity.type
_entity.pdbx_description
1 polymer ?
#
loop_
_entity_poly.entity_id
_entity_poly.type
_entity_poly.pdbx_seq_one_letter_code
_entity_poly.pdbx_strand_id
1 'polypeptide(L)'
;MVAAALAAIPGLDTGDAGPAGRAASGGQGRRAGGDVGARPHRRRAPGRAGRRAGPVAPVTFWREKRLDEMTPEEWESLCDGCGKCCLLKIEWADTGEIEPTCVACRLLDPETCRCTDYPNRKARVPDCIQLSPGNIAEIPWMPSSCAYRLLHEGRELYWWHPLVSGDPETVHLAQMSVRGKVVSEDEAGTGQEDLERHIVDWAL
;
A
#
# COMPACT_ATOMS: atom_id res chain seq x y z
N MET A 1 43.57 -0.46 -1.63
CA MET A 1 44.02 -1.62 -2.42
C MET A 1 43.01 -2.73 -2.25
N VAL A 2 42.29 -3.08 -3.30
CA VAL A 2 41.90 -4.44 -3.74
C VAL A 2 41.10 -4.21 -5.02
N ALA A 3 41.54 -4.88 -6.08
CA ALA A 3 41.01 -4.80 -7.43
C ALA A 3 39.97 -5.91 -7.69
N ALA A 4 39.02 -5.66 -8.59
CA ALA A 4 38.27 -6.68 -9.33
C ALA A 4 37.71 -6.01 -10.60
N ALA A 5 38.32 -6.18 -11.77
CA ALA A 5 38.23 -7.34 -12.68
C ALA A 5 36.89 -7.39 -13.44
N LEU A 6 36.91 -6.82 -14.65
CA LEU A 6 35.93 -6.95 -15.72
C LEU A 6 35.93 -8.38 -16.30
N ALA A 7 34.76 -8.92 -16.60
CA ALA A 7 34.59 -9.97 -17.61
C ALA A 7 33.21 -9.85 -18.28
N ALA A 8 33.23 -9.75 -19.60
CA ALA A 8 32.06 -9.72 -20.50
C ALA A 8 31.73 -11.14 -20.99
N ILE A 9 30.45 -11.43 -21.29
CA ILE A 9 30.04 -12.55 -22.15
C ILE A 9 28.90 -12.10 -23.09
N PRO A 10 29.00 -12.36 -24.42
CA PRO A 10 27.99 -12.04 -25.44
C PRO A 10 27.10 -13.25 -25.77
N GLY A 11 25.93 -13.01 -26.39
CA GLY A 11 25.15 -14.09 -27.03
C GLY A 11 23.70 -13.75 -27.35
N LEU A 12 23.47 -13.04 -28.47
CA LEU A 12 22.20 -13.08 -29.22
C LEU A 12 22.14 -14.40 -30.00
N ASP A 13 20.96 -15.04 -30.06
CA ASP A 13 20.57 -15.83 -31.23
C ASP A 13 19.08 -15.64 -31.51
N THR A 14 18.78 -15.61 -32.80
CA THR A 14 17.56 -15.21 -33.49
C THR A 14 17.00 -16.39 -34.27
N GLY A 15 15.68 -16.47 -34.41
CA GLY A 15 15.01 -17.28 -35.45
C GLY A 15 13.75 -17.95 -34.92
N ASP A 16 12.70 -18.22 -35.70
CA ASP A 16 12.29 -17.84 -37.06
C ASP A 16 10.79 -18.24 -37.15
N ALA A 17 10.09 -17.77 -38.17
CA ALA A 17 8.65 -17.76 -38.36
C ALA A 17 8.05 -19.05 -39.00
N GLY A 18 6.84 -19.42 -38.52
CA GLY A 18 5.67 -20.01 -39.24
C GLY A 18 5.83 -21.24 -40.18
N PRO A 19 4.76 -21.69 -40.90
CA PRO A 19 3.32 -21.43 -40.76
C PRO A 19 2.37 -22.66 -40.95
N ALA A 20 1.06 -22.41 -40.77
CA ALA A 20 -0.11 -22.95 -41.48
C ALA A 20 -0.54 -24.45 -41.42
N GLY A 21 -1.82 -24.66 -41.06
CA GLY A 21 -2.59 -25.89 -41.32
C GLY A 21 -4.10 -25.62 -41.38
N ARG A 22 -4.74 -25.99 -42.49
CA ARG A 22 -6.10 -25.62 -42.95
C ARG A 22 -7.24 -26.52 -42.41
N ALA A 23 -8.41 -25.88 -42.30
CA ALA A 23 -9.79 -26.28 -42.66
C ALA A 23 -10.29 -27.74 -42.53
N ALA A 24 -11.48 -27.89 -41.92
CA ALA A 24 -12.55 -28.73 -42.46
C ALA A 24 -13.94 -28.29 -41.96
N SER A 25 -14.84 -28.20 -42.93
CA SER A 25 -16.27 -27.87 -42.87
C SER A 25 -17.16 -29.11 -42.72
N GLY A 26 -18.36 -28.93 -42.17
CA GLY A 26 -19.56 -29.63 -42.65
C GLY A 26 -20.32 -30.47 -41.60
N GLY A 27 -21.65 -30.29 -41.54
CA GLY A 27 -22.54 -31.24 -40.88
C GLY A 27 -23.86 -30.65 -40.37
N GLN A 28 -24.79 -30.34 -41.28
CA GLN A 28 -26.20 -30.09 -40.94
C GLN A 28 -26.89 -31.42 -40.57
N GLY A 29 -27.63 -31.44 -39.46
CA GLY A 29 -28.46 -32.56 -39.01
C GLY A 29 -29.75 -32.06 -38.36
N ARG A 30 -30.87 -32.67 -38.74
CA ARG A 30 -32.25 -32.20 -38.61
C ARG A 30 -32.88 -32.41 -37.21
N ARG A 31 -34.00 -31.71 -37.03
CA ARG A 31 -34.92 -31.61 -35.88
C ARG A 31 -35.54 -32.95 -35.41
N ALA A 32 -35.74 -33.07 -34.09
CA ALA A 32 -36.90 -33.61 -33.35
C ALA A 32 -36.63 -33.32 -31.86
N GLY A 33 -37.47 -32.69 -31.05
CA GLY A 33 -38.79 -33.13 -30.59
C GLY A 33 -38.82 -32.94 -29.06
N GLY A 34 -39.91 -32.34 -28.55
CA GLY A 34 -40.38 -32.17 -27.16
C GLY A 34 -39.53 -32.56 -25.94
N ASP A 35 -39.39 -31.62 -24.99
CA ASP A 35 -40.02 -31.73 -23.66
C ASP A 35 -39.90 -30.37 -22.93
N VAL A 36 -41.02 -29.74 -22.60
CA VAL A 36 -41.08 -28.51 -21.77
C VAL A 36 -40.99 -28.92 -20.31
N GLY A 37 -39.78 -29.29 -19.88
CA GLY A 37 -39.45 -29.54 -18.49
C GLY A 37 -39.59 -28.29 -17.62
N ALA A 38 -40.39 -28.41 -16.57
CA ALA A 38 -40.70 -27.37 -15.59
C ALA A 38 -39.43 -26.66 -15.05
N ARG A 39 -39.47 -25.32 -15.03
CA ARG A 39 -38.43 -24.48 -14.42
C ARG A 39 -38.40 -24.74 -12.90
N PRO A 40 -37.28 -25.20 -12.30
CA PRO A 40 -37.20 -25.27 -10.86
C PRO A 40 -37.19 -23.84 -10.29
N HIS A 41 -38.06 -23.59 -9.31
CA HIS A 41 -38.09 -22.36 -8.54
C HIS A 41 -36.70 -22.11 -7.92
N ARG A 42 -35.97 -21.11 -8.44
CA ARG A 42 -34.75 -20.62 -7.80
C ARG A 42 -35.11 -20.09 -6.42
N ARG A 43 -34.69 -20.80 -5.36
CA ARG A 43 -34.76 -20.30 -3.99
C ARG A 43 -33.94 -19.02 -3.91
N ARG A 44 -34.60 -17.91 -3.56
CA ARG A 44 -33.98 -16.60 -3.35
C ARG A 44 -33.04 -16.73 -2.14
N ALA A 45 -31.75 -16.48 -2.34
CA ALA A 45 -30.79 -16.42 -1.23
C ALA A 45 -31.25 -15.34 -0.23
N PRO A 46 -31.15 -15.58 1.09
CA PRO A 46 -31.45 -14.54 2.07
C PRO A 46 -30.44 -13.41 1.89
N GLY A 47 -30.93 -12.21 1.60
CA GLY A 47 -30.11 -11.01 1.47
C GLY A 47 -29.32 -10.81 2.76
N ARG A 48 -27.99 -10.70 2.65
CA ARG A 48 -27.13 -10.37 3.79
C ARG A 48 -27.52 -8.96 4.25
N ALA A 49 -28.21 -8.91 5.39
CA ALA A 49 -28.66 -7.68 6.03
C ALA A 49 -27.45 -6.73 6.16
N GLY A 50 -27.59 -5.52 5.62
CA GLY A 50 -26.64 -4.45 5.83
C GLY A 50 -26.46 -4.23 7.32
N ARG A 51 -25.22 -4.29 7.80
CA ARG A 51 -24.87 -3.89 9.16
C ARG A 51 -25.25 -2.41 9.28
N ARG A 52 -26.27 -2.10 10.08
CA ARG A 52 -26.53 -0.72 10.51
C ARG A 52 -25.38 -0.34 11.44
N ALA A 53 -24.58 0.64 11.03
CA ALA A 53 -23.66 1.32 11.93
C ALA A 53 -24.48 1.86 13.12
N GLY A 54 -24.08 1.48 14.33
CA GLY A 54 -24.66 2.01 15.56
C GLY A 54 -24.32 3.50 15.73
N PRO A 55 -25.00 4.21 16.65
CA PRO A 55 -24.76 5.62 16.87
C PRO A 55 -23.32 5.87 17.36
N VAL A 56 -22.58 6.70 16.61
CA VAL A 56 -21.24 7.17 16.96
C VAL A 56 -21.37 8.17 18.11
N ALA A 57 -20.88 7.82 19.29
CA ALA A 57 -20.76 8.78 20.38
C ALA A 57 -19.70 9.84 20.02
N PRO A 58 -20.00 11.15 20.09
CA PRO A 58 -19.06 12.19 19.68
C PRO A 58 -18.20 12.61 20.88
N VAL A 59 -17.08 11.92 21.06
CA VAL A 59 -15.92 12.45 21.80
C VAL A 59 -14.68 11.92 21.08
N THR A 60 -14.19 12.68 20.11
CA THR A 60 -13.06 12.29 19.27
C THR A 60 -11.79 12.51 20.09
N PHE A 61 -11.28 11.48 20.78
CA PHE A 61 -10.14 11.59 21.70
C PHE A 61 -8.95 12.36 21.10
N TRP A 62 -8.74 12.27 19.79
CA TRP A 62 -7.68 12.96 19.05
C TRP A 62 -7.85 14.48 18.94
N ARG A 63 -9.03 15.02 19.27
CA ARG A 63 -9.28 16.48 19.38
C ARG A 63 -9.12 17.01 20.80
N GLU A 64 -9.24 16.15 21.80
CA GLU A 64 -9.31 16.58 23.20
C GLU A 64 -8.03 16.28 23.98
N LYS A 65 -7.35 15.18 23.63
CA LYS A 65 -6.11 14.74 24.27
C LYS A 65 -4.90 15.28 23.55
N ARG A 66 -3.88 15.65 24.33
CA ARG A 66 -2.52 15.79 23.83
C ARG A 66 -1.97 14.41 23.45
N LEU A 67 -1.01 14.39 22.52
CA LEU A 67 -0.41 13.14 22.04
C LEU A 67 0.21 12.27 23.15
N ASP A 68 0.77 12.89 24.19
CA ASP A 68 1.36 12.23 25.36
C ASP A 68 0.33 11.77 26.41
N GLU A 69 -0.94 12.11 26.23
CA GLU A 69 -2.05 11.67 27.09
C GLU A 69 -2.81 10.48 26.49
N MET A 70 -2.48 10.08 25.26
CA MET A 70 -3.12 8.98 24.56
C MET A 70 -2.67 7.64 25.12
N THR A 71 -3.61 6.69 25.23
CA THR A 71 -3.23 5.29 25.48
C THR A 71 -2.49 4.72 24.26
N PRO A 72 -1.76 3.59 24.40
CA PRO A 72 -1.15 2.92 23.27
C PRO A 72 -2.15 2.60 22.14
N GLU A 73 -3.37 2.19 22.48
CA GLU A 73 -4.42 1.87 21.50
C GLU A 73 -4.91 3.12 20.75
N GLU A 74 -5.12 4.22 21.48
CA GLU A 74 -5.49 5.51 20.89
C GLU A 74 -4.39 6.02 19.96
N TRP A 75 -3.13 5.94 20.40
CA TRP A 75 -1.95 6.30 19.61
C TRP A 75 -1.84 5.50 18.31
N GLU A 76 -1.94 4.17 18.39
CA GLU A 76 -1.85 3.30 17.22
C GLU A 76 -3.03 3.53 16.26
N SER A 77 -4.20 3.91 16.77
CA SER A 77 -5.38 4.21 15.94
C SER A 77 -5.25 5.50 15.11
N LEU A 78 -4.27 6.36 15.41
CA LEU A 78 -3.95 7.52 14.57
C LEU A 78 -3.37 7.12 13.20
N CYS A 79 -2.82 5.91 13.05
CA CYS A 79 -2.25 5.48 11.77
C CYS A 79 -3.34 5.23 10.72
N ASP A 80 -3.47 6.15 9.76
CA ASP A 80 -4.42 6.04 8.65
C ASP A 80 -4.20 4.81 7.75
N GLY A 81 -2.98 4.25 7.71
CA GLY A 81 -2.64 3.13 6.83
C GLY A 81 -2.28 3.55 5.41
N CYS A 82 -1.75 4.76 5.23
CA CYS A 82 -1.30 5.21 3.91
C CYS A 82 -0.05 4.47 3.40
N GLY A 83 0.78 3.90 4.30
CA GLY A 83 2.02 3.18 3.95
C GLY A 83 3.22 4.07 3.58
N LYS A 84 3.08 5.40 3.56
CA LYS A 84 4.16 6.34 3.17
C LYS A 84 5.38 6.31 4.10
N CYS A 85 5.19 6.00 5.39
CA CYS A 85 6.30 5.81 6.33
C CYS A 85 7.12 4.54 6.07
N CYS A 86 6.58 3.58 5.31
CA CYS A 86 7.27 2.34 4.94
C CYS A 86 8.09 2.46 3.65
N LEU A 87 8.03 3.60 2.97
CA LEU A 87 8.88 3.85 1.80
C LEU A 87 10.32 4.10 2.24
N LEU A 88 11.29 3.65 1.46
CA LEU A 88 12.68 4.04 1.65
C LEU A 88 12.86 5.51 1.26
N LYS A 89 13.85 6.16 1.85
CA LYS A 89 14.22 7.54 1.53
C LYS A 89 15.72 7.61 1.29
N ILE A 90 16.12 8.52 0.42
CA ILE A 90 17.51 8.90 0.21
C ILE A 90 17.75 10.16 1.03
N GLU A 91 18.84 10.18 1.80
CA GLU A 91 19.37 11.40 2.41
C GLU A 91 20.65 11.78 1.67
N TRP A 92 20.68 12.97 1.10
CA TRP A 92 21.83 13.47 0.35
C TRP A 92 22.92 13.96 1.31
N ALA A 93 24.09 13.33 1.28
CA ALA A 93 25.19 13.63 2.21
C ALA A 93 25.67 15.10 2.17
N ASP A 94 25.54 15.77 1.02
CA ASP A 94 26.02 17.14 0.83
C ASP A 94 25.03 18.20 1.35
N THR A 95 23.73 17.92 1.33
CA THR A 95 22.66 18.90 1.63
C THR A 95 21.80 18.54 2.84
N GLY A 96 21.78 17.26 3.24
CA GLY A 96 20.81 16.72 4.19
C GLY A 96 19.38 16.66 3.66
N GLU A 97 19.18 16.89 2.36
CA GLU A 97 17.86 16.79 1.74
C GLU A 97 17.40 15.33 1.71
N ILE A 98 16.11 15.13 1.98
CA ILE A 98 15.51 13.80 2.06
C ILE A 98 14.48 13.65 0.95
N GLU A 99 14.72 12.71 0.04
CA GLU A 99 13.80 12.40 -1.05
C GLU A 99 13.17 11.01 -0.84
N PRO A 100 11.84 10.89 -0.95
CA PRO A 100 11.17 9.61 -0.84
C PRO A 100 11.28 8.85 -2.16
N THR A 101 11.23 7.52 -2.08
CA THR A 101 11.13 6.66 -3.26
C THR A 101 9.80 5.90 -3.29
N CYS A 102 9.47 5.26 -4.41
CA CYS A 102 8.40 4.26 -4.46
C CYS A 102 8.85 2.86 -4.01
N VAL A 103 10.06 2.72 -3.48
CA VAL A 103 10.58 1.45 -2.94
C VAL A 103 10.02 1.26 -1.53
N ALA A 104 9.26 0.20 -1.33
CA ALA A 104 8.65 -0.15 -0.07
C ALA A 104 9.51 -1.13 0.73
N CYS A 105 9.53 -0.93 2.05
CA CYS A 105 10.06 -1.89 3.01
C CYS A 105 9.52 -3.30 2.75
N ARG A 106 10.38 -4.32 2.88
CA ARG A 106 10.03 -5.74 2.66
C ARG A 106 8.84 -6.24 3.50
N LEU A 107 8.48 -5.54 4.57
CA LEU A 107 7.36 -5.89 5.43
C LEU A 107 6.05 -5.22 5.05
N LEU A 108 6.03 -4.30 4.09
CA LEU A 108 4.82 -3.64 3.63
C LEU A 108 4.03 -4.58 2.70
N ASP A 109 2.77 -4.81 3.02
CA ASP A 109 1.82 -5.36 2.06
C ASP A 109 1.34 -4.24 1.12
N PRO A 110 1.62 -4.32 -0.19
CA PRO A 110 1.30 -3.26 -1.15
C PRO A 110 -0.21 -3.11 -1.40
N GLU A 111 -1.02 -4.13 -1.11
CA GLU A 111 -2.47 -4.09 -1.27
C GLU A 111 -3.12 -3.45 -0.04
N THR A 112 -2.78 -3.91 1.15
CA THR A 112 -3.39 -3.40 2.39
C THR A 112 -2.74 -2.14 2.92
N CYS A 113 -1.53 -1.79 2.44
CA CYS A 113 -0.69 -0.71 2.97
C CYS A 113 -0.38 -0.84 4.47
N ARG A 114 -0.38 -2.07 4.99
CA ARG A 114 -0.07 -2.38 6.39
C ARG A 114 1.21 -3.21 6.48
N CYS A 115 1.88 -3.08 7.61
CA CYS A 115 3.02 -3.93 7.93
C CYS A 115 2.53 -5.34 8.22
N THR A 116 3.09 -6.33 7.53
CA THR A 116 2.77 -7.75 7.68
C THR A 116 3.24 -8.34 9.02
N ASP A 117 4.16 -7.66 9.71
CA ASP A 117 4.73 -8.09 10.98
C ASP A 117 5.02 -6.89 11.91
N TYR A 118 3.98 -6.08 12.13
CA TYR A 118 4.09 -4.85 12.91
C TYR A 118 4.69 -5.05 14.32
N PRO A 119 4.34 -6.10 15.09
CA PRO A 119 4.92 -6.31 16.43
C PRO A 119 6.43 -6.60 16.43
N ASN A 120 6.95 -7.27 15.39
CA ASN A 120 8.37 -7.65 15.32
C ASN A 120 9.18 -6.78 14.34
N ARG A 121 8.59 -5.70 13.83
CA ARG A 121 9.18 -4.88 12.75
C ARG A 121 10.59 -4.39 13.04
N LYS A 122 10.89 -3.97 14.27
CA LYS A 122 12.23 -3.49 14.67
C LYS A 122 13.29 -4.59 14.66
N ALA A 123 12.91 -5.83 14.97
CA ALA A 123 13.83 -6.96 14.94
C ALA A 123 14.15 -7.37 13.49
N ARG A 124 13.18 -7.21 12.58
CA ARG A 124 13.31 -7.61 11.17
C ARG A 124 13.88 -6.51 10.27
N VAL A 125 13.60 -5.25 10.60
CA VAL A 125 14.02 -4.05 9.88
C VAL A 125 14.54 -3.06 10.93
N PRO A 126 15.84 -3.11 11.27
CA PRO A 126 16.43 -2.26 12.31
C PRO A 126 16.19 -0.76 12.10
N ASP A 127 16.14 -0.33 10.84
CA ASP A 127 15.92 1.08 10.46
C ASP A 127 14.45 1.50 10.51
N CYS A 128 13.52 0.58 10.78
CA CYS A 128 12.11 0.92 10.92
C CYS A 128 11.93 1.92 12.06
N ILE A 129 11.25 3.04 11.78
CA ILE A 129 11.02 4.06 12.79
C ILE A 129 9.86 3.66 13.70
N GLN A 130 10.05 3.84 15.00
CA GLN A 130 8.98 3.78 15.98
C GLN A 130 8.57 5.20 16.32
N LEU A 131 7.40 5.62 15.85
CA LEU A 131 6.84 6.93 16.16
C LEU A 131 6.43 6.96 17.63
N SER A 132 6.71 8.08 18.30
CA SER A 132 6.30 8.37 19.66
C SER A 132 6.01 9.87 19.81
N PRO A 133 5.22 10.30 20.81
CA PRO A 133 5.02 11.72 21.07
C PRO A 133 6.33 12.50 21.23
N GLY A 134 7.40 11.84 21.69
CA GLY A 134 8.70 12.44 21.94
C GLY A 134 9.58 12.65 20.71
N ASN A 135 9.32 11.99 19.57
CA ASN A 135 10.19 12.08 18.39
C ASN A 135 9.51 12.62 17.13
N ILE A 136 8.19 12.77 17.08
CA ILE A 136 7.49 13.25 15.86
C ILE A 136 8.07 14.57 15.35
N ALA A 137 8.38 15.50 16.25
CA ALA A 137 8.93 16.82 15.90
C ALA A 137 10.30 16.74 15.21
N GLU A 138 11.02 15.63 15.39
CA GLU A 138 12.39 15.44 14.93
C GLU A 138 12.46 14.70 13.58
N ILE A 139 11.33 14.33 12.99
CA ILE A 139 11.26 13.54 11.75
C ILE A 139 10.80 14.44 10.58
N PRO A 140 11.72 15.13 9.89
CA PRO A 140 11.37 16.17 8.91
C PRO A 140 10.69 15.62 7.65
N TRP A 141 10.90 14.35 7.33
CA TRP A 141 10.36 13.69 6.13
C TRP A 141 8.94 13.13 6.33
N MET A 142 8.30 13.32 7.50
CA MET A 142 6.95 12.84 7.69
C MET A 142 5.98 13.51 6.71
N PRO A 143 5.12 12.74 6.01
CA PRO A 143 4.21 13.35 5.05
C PRO A 143 3.34 14.42 5.70
N SER A 144 3.08 15.51 4.98
CA SER A 144 2.23 16.63 5.41
C SER A 144 0.79 16.20 5.75
N SER A 145 0.38 15.01 5.30
CA SER A 145 -0.90 14.39 5.58
C SER A 145 -0.89 13.41 6.75
N CYS A 146 0.26 13.12 7.35
CA CYS A 146 0.36 12.12 8.41
C CYS A 146 -0.37 12.59 9.67
N ALA A 147 -1.29 11.77 10.18
CA ALA A 147 -2.09 12.08 11.37
C ALA A 147 -1.24 12.46 12.59
N TYR A 148 -0.16 11.72 12.84
CA TYR A 148 0.79 11.99 13.93
C TYR A 148 1.36 13.41 13.84
N ARG A 149 1.79 13.82 12.64
CA ARG A 149 2.32 15.16 12.36
C ARG A 149 1.25 16.22 12.47
N LEU A 150 0.09 16.02 11.85
CA LEU A 150 -1.03 16.96 11.87
C LEU A 150 -1.42 17.31 13.30
N LEU A 151 -1.65 16.29 14.14
CA LEU A 151 -2.08 16.51 15.52
C LEU A 151 -0.97 17.12 16.38
N HIS A 152 0.30 16.78 16.12
CA HIS A 152 1.43 17.45 16.77
C HIS A 152 1.48 18.96 16.41
N GLU A 153 1.18 19.31 15.17
CA GLU A 153 1.07 20.69 14.67
C GLU A 153 -0.25 21.39 15.06
N GLY A 154 -1.14 20.74 15.83
CA GLY A 154 -2.45 21.30 16.21
C GLY A 154 -3.45 21.40 15.05
N ARG A 155 -3.24 20.64 13.98
CA ARG A 155 -4.11 20.59 12.78
C ARG A 155 -5.13 19.48 12.89
N GLU A 156 -6.23 19.61 12.16
CA GLU A 156 -7.26 18.57 12.08
C GLU A 156 -6.87 17.43 11.12
N LEU A 157 -7.44 16.26 11.38
CA LEU A 157 -7.40 15.11 10.47
C LEU A 157 -8.28 15.39 9.24
N TYR A 158 -7.82 14.96 8.07
CA TYR A 158 -8.59 15.09 6.83
C TYR A 158 -9.85 14.19 6.82
N TRP A 159 -10.81 14.53 5.97
CA TRP A 159 -12.11 13.85 5.86
C TRP A 159 -12.00 12.35 5.56
N TRP A 160 -10.94 11.93 4.86
CA TRP A 160 -10.69 10.53 4.47
C TRP A 160 -9.96 9.74 5.56
N HIS A 161 -9.56 10.37 6.67
CA HIS A 161 -8.90 9.66 7.75
C HIS A 161 -9.87 8.68 8.41
N PRO A 162 -9.49 7.43 8.75
CA PRO A 162 -10.43 6.42 9.27
C PRO A 162 -11.16 6.84 10.55
N LEU A 163 -10.50 7.60 11.43
CA LEU A 163 -11.15 8.18 12.63
C LEU A 163 -12.23 9.23 12.29
N VAL A 164 -12.17 9.85 11.11
CA VAL A 164 -13.16 10.84 10.64
C VAL A 164 -14.22 10.19 9.75
N SER A 165 -13.81 9.36 8.80
CA SER A 165 -14.71 8.72 7.82
C SER A 165 -15.40 7.47 8.35
N GLY A 166 -14.82 6.80 9.35
CA GLY A 166 -15.24 5.48 9.82
C GLY A 166 -14.88 4.33 8.87
N ASP A 167 -14.18 4.59 7.76
CA ASP A 167 -13.87 3.60 6.73
C ASP A 167 -12.41 3.69 6.27
N PRO A 168 -11.57 2.67 6.57
CA PRO A 168 -10.18 2.61 6.10
C PRO A 168 -10.02 2.72 4.58
N GLU A 169 -10.99 2.28 3.79
CA GLU A 169 -10.88 2.35 2.33
C GLU A 169 -10.88 3.78 1.78
N THR A 170 -11.37 4.76 2.56
CA THR A 170 -11.38 6.17 2.15
C THR A 170 -9.98 6.75 1.94
N VAL A 171 -8.95 6.22 2.60
CA VAL A 171 -7.54 6.59 2.38
C VAL A 171 -7.10 6.25 0.94
N HIS A 172 -7.52 5.08 0.45
CA HIS A 172 -7.21 4.61 -0.90
C HIS A 172 -8.06 5.34 -1.95
N LEU A 173 -9.34 5.56 -1.67
CA LEU A 173 -10.24 6.33 -2.55
C LEU A 173 -9.77 7.78 -2.72
N ALA A 174 -9.24 8.40 -1.67
CA ALA A 174 -8.64 9.72 -1.70
C ALA A 174 -7.24 9.74 -2.35
N GLN A 175 -6.73 8.60 -2.83
CA GLN A 175 -5.40 8.45 -3.44
C GLN A 175 -4.23 8.81 -2.51
N MET A 176 -4.46 8.77 -1.20
CA MET A 176 -3.49 9.15 -0.18
C MET A 176 -2.56 8.00 0.23
N SER A 177 -2.91 6.76 -0.11
CA SER A 177 -2.07 5.58 0.13
C SER A 177 -1.05 5.32 -0.97
N VAL A 178 -0.10 4.44 -0.65
CA VAL A 178 0.89 3.87 -1.58
C VAL A 178 0.34 2.69 -2.42
N ARG A 179 -0.91 2.25 -2.20
CA ARG A 179 -1.54 1.12 -2.91
C ARG A 179 -1.41 1.29 -4.42
N GLY A 180 -0.86 0.27 -5.09
CA GLY A 180 -0.66 0.26 -6.54
C GLY A 180 0.43 1.21 -7.05
N LYS A 181 1.29 1.76 -6.18
CA LYS A 181 2.32 2.75 -6.53
C LYS A 181 3.75 2.33 -6.14
N VAL A 182 3.94 1.11 -5.62
CA VAL A 182 5.20 0.71 -4.98
C VAL A 182 5.78 -0.58 -5.54
N VAL A 183 7.10 -0.70 -5.40
CA VAL A 183 7.90 -1.91 -5.64
C VAL A 183 8.57 -2.33 -4.34
N SER A 184 8.72 -3.63 -4.08
CA SER A 184 9.41 -4.11 -2.87
C SER A 184 10.91 -3.81 -2.95
N GLU A 185 11.55 -3.50 -1.81
CA GLU A 185 13.01 -3.37 -1.72
C GLU A 185 13.75 -4.65 -2.12
N ASP A 186 13.13 -5.82 -1.93
CA ASP A 186 13.72 -7.11 -2.33
C ASP A 186 13.81 -7.24 -3.86
N GLU A 187 12.96 -6.52 -4.61
CA GLU A 187 12.94 -6.48 -6.07
C GLU A 187 13.76 -5.31 -6.62
N ALA A 188 13.59 -4.11 -6.04
CA ALA A 188 14.24 -2.89 -6.52
C ALA A 188 15.72 -2.78 -6.10
N GLY A 189 16.11 -3.41 -5.00
CA GLY A 189 17.40 -3.15 -4.35
C GLY A 189 17.32 -1.98 -3.35
N THR A 190 18.33 -1.89 -2.48
CA THR A 190 18.46 -0.85 -1.44
C THR A 190 19.71 0.01 -1.60
N GLY A 191 20.48 -0.21 -2.66
CA GLY A 191 21.63 0.63 -2.98
C GLY A 191 21.19 2.03 -3.38
N GLN A 192 22.06 3.02 -3.19
CA GLN A 192 21.75 4.41 -3.55
C GLN A 192 21.39 4.54 -5.05
N GLU A 193 22.16 3.91 -5.94
CA GLU A 193 21.88 3.90 -7.39
C GLU A 193 20.54 3.24 -7.74
N ASP A 194 20.09 2.28 -6.94
CA ASP A 194 18.79 1.62 -7.10
C ASP A 194 17.67 2.58 -6.71
N LEU A 195 17.81 3.21 -5.53
CA LEU A 195 16.82 4.11 -4.95
C LEU A 195 16.65 5.40 -5.78
N GLU A 196 17.73 5.95 -6.34
CA GLU A 196 17.70 7.18 -7.14
C GLU A 196 16.78 7.05 -8.36
N ARG A 197 16.65 5.85 -8.94
CA ARG A 197 15.77 5.56 -10.08
C ARG A 197 14.29 5.54 -9.70
N HIS A 198 13.98 5.52 -8.41
CA HIS A 198 12.65 5.33 -7.86
C HIS A 198 12.17 6.56 -7.06
N ILE A 199 12.86 7.70 -7.15
CA ILE A 199 12.45 8.94 -6.48
C ILE A 199 11.07 9.38 -6.97
N VAL A 200 10.23 9.86 -6.05
CA VAL A 200 8.86 10.31 -6.31
C VAL A 200 8.53 11.62 -5.59
N ASP A 201 7.58 12.38 -6.11
CA ASP A 201 7.16 13.68 -5.58
C ASP A 201 5.85 13.65 -4.76
N TRP A 202 5.12 12.53 -4.78
CA TRP A 202 3.78 12.42 -4.20
C TRP A 202 3.75 11.90 -2.75
N ALA A 203 4.90 11.49 -2.21
CA ALA A 203 5.00 10.74 -0.96
C ALA A 203 5.19 11.61 0.30
N LEU A 204 5.60 12.87 0.18
CA LEU A 204 5.73 13.83 1.30
C LEU A 204 4.50 14.72 1.47
#